data_AF-A0A1V6C3F3-F1
#
_entry.id   AF-A0A1V6C3F3-F1
#
_cell.length_a   1.000
_cell.length_b   1.000
_cell.length_c   1.000
_cell.angle_alpha   90.00
_cell.angle_beta   90.00
_cell.angle_gamma   90.00
#
_symmetry.space_group_name_H-M   'P 1'
#
loop_
_entity.id
_entity.type
_entity.pdbx_description
1 polymer ?
#
loop_
_entity_poly.entity_id
_entity_poly.type
_entity_poly.pdbx_seq_one_letter_code
_entity_poly.pdbx_strand_id
1 'polypeptide(L)'
;MAISNKINLGFLVVGFVLFLSSLVSIFEMGRTRRSLGDVLSINVDNINASIQLLEVTDQNIFTLLNQIGVNQDSLLEMGSLYGDDRFEGYFRALGSSFTTNEEQALTDSIMFAYAAYMQILNEAPFLWEGNGYLARREWYIARLYPTYARLRYYIQELISLEQKLLKNNTQQIQDGFYRSIMPGVIAVASSILLLFLLSYFIRIYVIQPLRQMHTGVRNTLLFKKKYQVRLPAGDELSELNESITQLCDEHNKL
;
A
#
# COMPACT_ATOMS: atom_id res chain seq x y z
N MET A 1 -14.36 -47.38 -8.54
CA MET A 1 -13.34 -46.48 -7.96
C MET A 1 -13.56 -46.45 -6.47
N ALA A 2 -12.50 -46.63 -5.69
CA ALA A 2 -12.63 -46.83 -4.26
C ALA A 2 -13.26 -45.63 -3.54
N ILE A 3 -14.12 -45.86 -2.54
CA ILE A 3 -14.72 -44.79 -1.70
C ILE A 3 -13.61 -43.91 -1.09
N SER A 4 -12.53 -44.54 -0.61
CA SER A 4 -11.36 -43.83 -0.09
C SER A 4 -10.74 -42.91 -1.14
N ASN A 5 -10.62 -43.38 -2.39
CA ASN A 5 -10.09 -42.58 -3.50
C ASN A 5 -11.03 -41.43 -3.87
N LYS A 6 -12.36 -41.62 -3.83
CA LYS A 6 -13.34 -40.55 -4.08
C LYS A 6 -13.26 -39.45 -3.03
N ILE A 7 -13.16 -39.83 -1.76
CA ILE A 7 -13.05 -38.90 -0.63
C ILE A 7 -11.70 -38.18 -0.67
N ASN A 8 -10.60 -38.92 -0.85
CA ASN A 8 -9.26 -38.35 -0.93
C ASN A 8 -9.12 -37.38 -2.11
N LEU A 9 -9.69 -37.69 -3.27
CA LEU A 9 -9.67 -36.80 -4.43
C LEU A 9 -10.43 -35.49 -4.12
N GLY A 10 -11.58 -35.59 -3.45
CA GLY A 10 -12.35 -34.41 -3.02
C GLY A 10 -11.57 -33.50 -2.07
N PHE A 11 -10.94 -34.07 -1.03
CA PHE A 11 -10.09 -33.31 -0.11
C PHE A 11 -8.83 -32.75 -0.79
N LEU A 12 -8.23 -33.50 -1.70
CA LEU A 12 -7.02 -33.08 -2.42
C LEU A 12 -7.33 -31.91 -3.35
N VAL A 13 -8.47 -31.92 -4.06
CA VAL A 13 -8.91 -30.79 -4.88
C VAL A 13 -9.14 -29.53 -4.02
N VAL A 14 -9.83 -29.67 -2.89
CA VAL A 14 -10.06 -28.53 -1.97
C VAL A 14 -8.73 -27.99 -1.43
N GLY A 15 -7.83 -28.87 -0.98
CA GLY A 15 -6.51 -28.51 -0.48
C GLY A 15 -5.65 -27.83 -1.54
N PHE A 16 -5.70 -28.32 -2.79
CA PHE A 16 -4.94 -27.75 -3.90
C PHE A 16 -5.43 -26.35 -4.27
N VAL A 17 -6.74 -26.12 -4.30
CA VAL A 17 -7.33 -24.79 -4.55
C VAL A 17 -6.95 -23.81 -3.45
N LEU A 18 -7.04 -24.22 -2.18
CA LEU A 18 -6.64 -23.39 -1.03
C LEU A 18 -5.14 -23.03 -1.06
N PHE A 19 -4.31 -24.00 -1.43
CA PHE A 19 -2.86 -23.81 -1.51
C PHE A 19 -2.49 -22.83 -2.63
N LEU A 20 -3.03 -23.01 -3.84
CA LEU A 20 -2.81 -22.09 -4.96
C LEU A 20 -3.30 -20.68 -4.64
N SER A 21 -4.48 -20.56 -4.04
CA SER A 21 -5.02 -19.28 -3.56
C SER A 21 -4.07 -18.57 -2.60
N SER A 22 -3.53 -19.32 -1.64
CA SER A 22 -2.62 -18.76 -0.63
C SER A 22 -1.31 -18.30 -1.26
N LEU A 23 -0.76 -19.07 -2.21
CA LEU A 23 0.42 -18.69 -2.99
C LEU A 23 0.21 -17.40 -3.79
N VAL A 24 -0.92 -17.29 -4.50
CA VAL A 24 -1.25 -16.09 -5.30
C VAL A 24 -1.39 -14.87 -4.39
N SER A 25 -2.09 -15.00 -3.26
CA SER A 25 -2.26 -13.92 -2.29
C SER A 25 -0.93 -13.41 -1.73
N ILE A 26 -0.02 -14.32 -1.34
CA ILE A 26 1.31 -13.97 -0.84
C ILE A 26 2.13 -13.23 -1.91
N PHE A 27 2.05 -13.69 -3.16
CA PHE A 27 2.80 -13.08 -4.27
C PHE A 27 2.30 -11.68 -4.61
N GLU A 28 0.99 -11.48 -4.64
CA GLU A 28 0.38 -10.17 -4.89
C GLU A 28 0.66 -9.18 -3.75
N MET A 29 0.57 -9.63 -2.49
CA MET A 29 0.87 -8.81 -1.32
C MET A 29 2.35 -8.37 -1.28
N GLY A 30 3.27 -9.27 -1.65
CA GLY A 30 4.71 -9.00 -1.69
C GLY A 30 5.11 -7.95 -2.73
N ARG A 31 4.49 -7.96 -3.92
CA ARG A 31 4.72 -6.97 -4.97
C ARG A 31 4.17 -5.60 -4.58
N THR A 32 2.97 -5.59 -4.02
CA THR A 32 2.30 -4.36 -3.59
C THR A 32 3.12 -3.67 -2.49
N ARG A 33 3.48 -4.37 -1.41
CA ARG A 33 4.14 -3.76 -0.23
C ARG A 33 5.45 -3.00 -0.51
N ARG A 34 6.27 -3.42 -1.48
CA ARG A 34 7.55 -2.73 -1.80
C ARG A 34 7.33 -1.45 -2.60
N SER A 35 6.46 -1.48 -3.60
CA SER A 35 6.17 -0.31 -4.43
C SER A 35 5.41 0.79 -3.68
N LEU A 36 4.68 0.44 -2.62
CA LEU A 36 3.85 1.37 -1.83
C LEU A 36 4.66 2.28 -0.89
N GLY A 37 5.73 1.75 -0.29
CA GLY A 37 6.54 2.50 0.68
C GLY A 37 7.42 3.56 0.03
N ASP A 38 8.02 3.21 -1.10
CA ASP A 38 9.05 4.04 -1.74
C ASP A 38 8.48 5.37 -2.26
N VAL A 39 7.32 5.34 -2.91
CA VAL A 39 6.68 6.56 -3.45
C VAL A 39 6.24 7.51 -2.33
N LEU A 40 5.65 6.99 -1.26
CA LEU A 40 5.21 7.82 -0.13
C LEU A 40 6.41 8.42 0.61
N SER A 41 7.49 7.65 0.79
CA SER A 41 8.72 8.17 1.39
C SER A 41 9.28 9.33 0.57
N ILE A 42 9.34 9.17 -0.76
CA ILE A 42 9.81 10.23 -1.66
C ILE A 42 9.00 11.53 -1.48
N ASN A 43 7.66 11.47 -1.51
CA ASN A 43 6.85 12.68 -1.33
C ASN A 43 7.06 13.31 0.06
N VAL A 44 7.19 12.50 1.12
CA VAL A 44 7.44 13.02 2.48
C VAL A 44 8.83 13.68 2.57
N ASP A 45 9.84 13.06 1.99
CA ASP A 45 11.21 13.58 1.96
C ASP A 45 11.26 14.89 1.18
N ASN A 46 10.57 14.99 0.04
CA ASN A 46 10.46 16.21 -0.75
C ASN A 46 9.71 17.34 -0.01
N ILE A 47 8.63 17.02 0.73
CA ILE A 47 7.94 18.00 1.60
C ILE A 47 8.91 18.53 2.66
N ASN A 48 9.61 17.63 3.34
CA ASN A 48 10.55 18.01 4.40
C ASN A 48 11.68 18.89 3.87
N ALA A 49 12.30 18.51 2.75
CA ALA A 49 13.34 19.30 2.10
C ALA A 49 12.82 20.68 1.66
N SER A 50 11.60 20.75 1.11
CA SER A 50 10.98 22.02 0.70
C SER A 50 10.65 22.92 1.89
N ILE A 51 10.20 22.35 3.03
CA ILE A 51 10.01 23.09 4.28
C ILE A 51 11.34 23.64 4.79
N GLN A 52 12.41 22.84 4.73
CA GLN A 52 13.74 23.28 5.16
C GLN A 52 14.30 24.39 4.26
N LEU A 53 14.06 24.34 2.94
CA LEU A 53 14.36 25.46 2.04
C LEU A 53 13.62 26.73 2.43
N LEU A 54 12.33 26.61 2.72
CA LEU A 54 11.51 27.75 3.16
C LEU A 54 12.05 28.35 4.46
N GLU A 55 12.35 27.49 5.44
CA GLU A 55 12.86 27.89 6.74
C GLU A 55 14.20 28.60 6.65
N VAL A 56 15.17 28.06 5.89
CA VAL A 56 16.47 28.72 5.68
C VAL A 56 16.31 30.06 4.98
N THR A 57 15.45 30.12 3.96
CA THR A 57 15.18 31.38 3.24
C THR A 57 14.59 32.44 4.17
N ASP A 58 13.65 32.05 5.04
CA ASP A 58 13.05 32.91 6.05
C ASP A 58 14.09 33.37 7.09
N GLN A 59 14.91 32.46 7.60
CA GLN A 59 15.98 32.78 8.54
C GLN A 59 16.98 33.79 7.96
N ASN A 60 17.33 33.63 6.69
CA ASN A 60 18.28 34.51 6.02
C ASN A 60 17.72 35.93 5.85
N ILE A 61 16.45 36.07 5.47
CA ILE A 61 15.82 37.40 5.38
C ILE A 61 15.62 38.05 6.76
N PHE A 62 15.26 37.29 7.79
CA PHE A 62 15.10 37.83 9.15
C PHE A 62 16.42 38.29 9.76
N THR A 63 17.49 37.51 9.56
CA THR A 63 18.85 37.90 9.96
C THR A 63 19.25 39.22 9.31
N LEU A 64 19.03 39.36 8.01
CA LEU A 64 19.33 40.59 7.30
C LEU A 64 18.48 41.78 7.80
N LEU A 65 17.18 41.57 8.04
CA LEU A 65 16.27 42.59 8.55
C LEU A 65 16.76 43.16 9.89
N ASN A 66 17.23 42.30 10.80
CA ASN A 66 17.79 42.71 12.08
C ASN A 66 19.05 43.60 11.91
N GLN A 67 19.81 43.41 10.83
CA GLN A 67 21.03 44.15 10.55
C GLN A 67 20.79 45.51 9.87
N ILE A 68 19.60 45.79 9.34
CA ILE A 68 19.30 47.07 8.63
C ILE A 68 19.49 48.29 9.55
N GLY A 69 19.14 48.15 10.83
CA GLY A 69 19.19 49.21 11.83
C GLY A 69 20.53 49.37 12.56
N VAL A 70 21.50 48.47 12.34
CA VAL A 70 22.77 48.44 13.10
C VAL A 70 23.88 49.20 12.35
N ASN A 71 24.84 49.76 13.09
CA ASN A 71 25.99 50.50 12.56
C ASN A 71 27.05 49.56 11.92
N GLN A 72 27.94 50.12 11.11
CA GLN A 72 28.95 49.39 10.30
C GLN A 72 29.79 48.35 11.07
N ASP A 73 30.06 48.54 12.35
CA ASP A 73 30.93 47.65 13.13
C ASP A 73 30.33 46.25 13.37
N SER A 74 29.07 45.99 13.03
CA SER A 74 28.40 44.68 13.17
C SER A 74 28.40 43.82 11.90
N LEU A 75 29.16 44.20 10.86
CA LEU A 75 29.25 43.51 9.56
C LEU A 75 29.65 42.01 9.60
N LEU A 76 30.06 41.49 10.75
CA LEU A 76 30.45 40.08 10.95
C LEU A 76 29.27 39.09 10.78
N GLU A 77 28.04 39.50 11.07
CA GLU A 77 26.85 38.61 10.89
C GLU A 77 26.40 38.49 9.43
N MET A 78 26.82 39.39 8.53
CA MET A 78 26.40 39.33 7.13
C MET A 78 27.21 38.30 6.34
N GLY A 79 28.46 38.02 6.75
CA GLY A 79 29.33 37.02 6.13
C GLY A 79 28.81 35.58 6.24
N SER A 80 28.01 35.27 7.27
CA SER A 80 27.41 33.95 7.46
C SER A 80 26.28 33.67 6.46
N LEU A 81 25.63 34.71 5.89
CA LEU A 81 24.58 34.56 4.87
C LEU A 81 25.13 34.14 3.51
N TYR A 82 26.36 34.57 3.17
CA TYR A 82 27.01 34.23 1.89
C TYR A 82 27.64 32.84 1.88
N GLY A 83 27.98 32.30 3.06
CA GLY A 83 28.54 30.96 3.22
C GLY A 83 27.52 29.91 3.67
N ASP A 84 26.22 30.23 3.61
CA ASP A 84 25.17 29.32 4.05
C ASP A 84 24.85 28.27 2.98
N ASP A 85 25.56 27.15 3.02
CA ASP A 85 25.37 26.02 2.11
C ASP A 85 24.07 25.22 2.39
N ARG A 86 23.30 25.56 3.45
CA ARG A 86 22.09 24.80 3.82
C ARG A 86 21.05 24.81 2.71
N PHE A 87 20.85 25.95 2.04
CA PHE A 87 19.91 26.05 0.93
C PHE A 87 20.29 25.07 -0.19
N GLU A 88 21.55 25.11 -0.64
CA GLU A 88 22.09 24.20 -1.66
C GLU A 88 21.98 22.74 -1.23
N GLY A 89 22.23 22.44 0.04
CA GLY A 89 22.08 21.10 0.61
C GLY A 89 20.65 20.57 0.49
N TYR A 90 19.66 21.35 0.94
CA TYR A 90 18.25 20.97 0.85
C TYR A 90 17.75 20.94 -0.59
N PHE A 91 18.25 21.84 -1.45
CA PHE A 91 17.88 21.88 -2.87
C PHE A 91 18.42 20.67 -3.63
N ARG A 92 19.62 20.17 -3.31
CA ARG A 92 20.15 18.93 -3.90
C ARG A 92 19.37 17.69 -3.46
N ALA A 93 18.86 17.67 -2.23
CA ALA A 93 18.05 16.56 -1.72
C ALA A 93 16.73 16.40 -2.50
N LEU A 94 16.19 17.50 -3.03
CA LEU A 94 15.03 17.50 -3.92
C LEU A 94 15.33 16.87 -5.29
N GLY A 95 16.44 17.26 -5.90
CA GLY A 95 16.75 16.94 -7.31
C GLY A 95 16.96 15.45 -7.64
N SER A 96 17.17 14.59 -6.65
CA SER A 96 17.34 13.14 -6.86
C SER A 96 16.03 12.34 -6.97
N SER A 97 14.89 12.96 -6.67
CA SER A 97 13.67 12.22 -6.31
C SER A 97 12.42 12.59 -7.12
N PHE A 98 12.49 13.59 -8.00
CA PHE A 98 11.32 14.05 -8.75
C PHE A 98 10.96 13.14 -9.92
N THR A 99 9.67 12.93 -10.10
CA THR A 99 9.12 11.98 -11.10
C THR A 99 8.18 12.63 -12.09
N THR A 100 7.74 13.86 -11.84
CA THR A 100 6.76 14.59 -12.67
C THR A 100 7.36 15.85 -13.32
N ASN A 101 6.80 16.24 -14.46
CA ASN A 101 7.19 17.46 -15.17
C ASN A 101 6.85 18.74 -14.37
N GLU A 102 5.79 18.70 -13.54
CA GLU A 102 5.39 19.84 -12.69
C GLU A 102 6.40 20.07 -11.55
N GLU A 103 6.87 19.01 -10.89
CA GLU A 103 7.94 19.09 -9.87
C GLU A 103 9.24 19.68 -10.46
N GLN A 104 9.61 19.25 -11.66
CA GLN A 104 10.80 19.77 -12.37
C GLN A 104 10.65 21.26 -12.70
N ALA A 105 9.51 21.66 -13.26
CA ALA A 105 9.26 23.06 -13.62
C ALA A 105 9.24 24.00 -12.40
N LEU A 106 8.69 23.56 -11.27
CA LEU A 106 8.73 24.32 -10.01
C LEU A 106 10.14 24.40 -9.46
N THR A 107 10.90 23.31 -9.51
CA THR A 107 12.30 23.28 -9.06
C THR A 107 13.18 24.22 -9.87
N ASP A 108 13.01 24.25 -11.20
CA ASP A 108 13.67 25.22 -12.08
C ASP A 108 13.28 26.65 -11.70
N SER A 109 11.99 26.89 -11.43
CA SER A 109 11.50 28.21 -11.00
C SER A 109 12.09 28.65 -9.66
N ILE A 110 12.25 27.74 -8.71
CA ILE A 110 12.94 27.97 -7.43
C ILE A 110 14.40 28.34 -7.68
N MET A 111 15.11 27.60 -8.53
CA MET A 111 16.51 27.89 -8.86
C MET A 111 16.66 29.30 -9.46
N PHE A 112 15.83 29.66 -10.44
CA PHE A 112 15.85 30.99 -11.04
C PHE A 112 15.51 32.09 -10.03
N ALA A 113 14.51 31.88 -9.17
CA ALA A 113 14.14 32.84 -8.14
C ALA A 113 15.22 33.00 -7.07
N TYR A 114 15.90 31.92 -6.70
CA TYR A 114 17.03 31.94 -5.76
C TYR A 114 18.23 32.68 -6.34
N ALA A 115 18.58 32.44 -7.60
CA ALA A 115 19.63 33.18 -8.28
C ALA A 115 19.34 34.69 -8.32
N ALA A 116 18.09 35.08 -8.61
CA ALA A 116 17.68 36.49 -8.59
C ALA A 116 17.73 37.09 -7.18
N TYR A 117 17.29 36.34 -6.16
CA TYR A 117 17.40 36.74 -4.75
C TYR A 117 18.85 36.96 -4.33
N MET A 118 19.74 36.02 -4.63
CA MET A 118 21.16 36.10 -4.32
C MET A 118 21.88 37.23 -5.07
N GLN A 119 21.51 37.48 -6.32
CA GLN A 119 22.03 38.61 -7.09
C GLN A 119 21.73 39.95 -6.42
N ILE A 120 20.50 40.14 -5.93
CA ILE A 120 20.15 41.37 -5.21
C ILE A 120 20.85 41.41 -3.86
N LEU A 121 20.90 40.28 -3.13
CA LEU A 121 21.56 40.19 -1.81
C LEU A 121 23.04 40.62 -1.88
N ASN A 122 23.75 40.28 -2.96
CA ASN A 122 25.14 40.68 -3.20
C ASN A 122 25.37 42.20 -3.25
N GLU A 123 24.33 43.02 -3.36
CA GLU A 123 24.43 44.49 -3.27
C GLU A 123 24.53 45.00 -1.82
N ALA A 124 24.19 44.16 -0.84
CA ALA A 124 24.15 44.54 0.58
C ALA A 124 25.48 45.07 1.15
N PRO A 125 26.67 44.51 0.87
CA PRO A 125 27.91 44.98 1.47
C PRO A 125 28.22 46.44 1.11
N PHE A 126 28.06 46.79 -0.17
CA PHE A 126 28.22 48.16 -0.65
C PHE A 126 27.23 49.14 0.02
N LEU A 127 26.00 48.70 0.27
CA LEU A 127 24.99 49.52 0.95
C LEU A 127 25.33 49.75 2.43
N TRP A 128 25.98 48.80 3.09
CA TRP A 128 26.40 48.96 4.49
C TRP A 128 27.66 49.81 4.65
N GLU A 129 28.58 49.83 3.66
CA GLU A 129 29.83 50.60 3.70
C GLU A 129 29.66 52.11 3.44
N GLY A 130 28.61 52.52 2.72
CA GLY A 130 28.47 53.92 2.28
C GLY A 130 27.13 54.59 2.54
N ASN A 131 26.11 53.85 2.98
CA ASN A 131 24.74 54.37 3.01
C ASN A 131 24.09 54.29 4.40
N GLY A 132 23.28 55.31 4.71
CA GLY A 132 22.51 55.38 5.95
C GLY A 132 21.27 54.49 5.95
N TYR A 133 20.65 54.33 7.13
CA TYR A 133 19.46 53.51 7.37
C TYR A 133 18.36 53.64 6.31
N LEU A 134 18.03 54.87 5.88
CA LEU A 134 16.96 55.11 4.91
C LEU A 134 17.23 54.41 3.57
N ALA A 135 18.45 54.48 3.06
CA ALA A 135 18.81 53.84 1.79
C ALA A 135 18.78 52.31 1.90
N ARG A 136 19.23 51.75 3.03
CA ARG A 136 19.17 50.29 3.29
C ARG A 136 17.74 49.79 3.38
N ARG A 137 16.86 50.55 4.05
CA ARG A 137 15.42 50.25 4.13
C ARG A 137 14.74 50.29 2.77
N GLU A 138 14.98 51.33 1.98
CA GLU A 138 14.39 51.45 0.64
C GLU A 138 14.86 50.32 -0.28
N TRP A 139 16.15 49.99 -0.27
CA TRP A 139 16.68 48.84 -1.02
C TRP A 139 16.02 47.52 -0.60
N TYR A 140 15.89 47.28 0.70
CA TYR A 140 15.24 46.06 1.22
C TYR A 140 13.81 45.94 0.72
N ILE A 141 12.99 47.00 0.87
CA ILE A 141 11.56 46.96 0.51
C ILE A 141 11.37 46.90 -1.01
N ALA A 142 12.12 47.71 -1.76
CA ALA A 142 11.90 47.88 -3.19
C ALA A 142 12.57 46.81 -4.06
N ARG A 143 13.64 46.16 -3.58
CA ARG A 143 14.46 45.25 -4.40
C ARG A 143 14.58 43.85 -3.81
N LEU A 144 14.99 43.75 -2.55
CA LEU A 144 15.25 42.43 -1.94
C LEU A 144 13.95 41.69 -1.58
N TYR A 145 13.03 42.35 -0.88
CA TYR A 145 11.79 41.72 -0.44
C TYR A 145 10.95 41.15 -1.59
N PRO A 146 10.80 41.82 -2.75
CA PRO A 146 10.10 41.25 -3.90
C PRO A 146 10.75 39.97 -4.47
N THR A 147 12.08 39.90 -4.51
CA THR A 147 12.78 38.71 -5.01
C THR A 147 12.69 37.55 -4.01
N TYR A 148 12.82 37.84 -2.72
CA TYR A 148 12.54 36.89 -1.64
C TYR A 148 11.09 36.38 -1.67
N ALA A 149 10.09 37.27 -1.81
CA ALA A 149 8.68 36.89 -1.83
C ALA A 149 8.37 35.96 -3.01
N ARG A 150 9.02 36.18 -4.16
CA ARG A 150 8.89 35.31 -5.32
C ARG A 150 9.53 33.94 -5.10
N LEU A 151 10.72 33.87 -4.50
CA LEU A 151 11.36 32.60 -4.10
C LEU A 151 10.47 31.83 -3.12
N ARG A 152 10.01 32.50 -2.07
CA ARG A 152 9.08 31.96 -1.07
C ARG A 152 7.83 31.37 -1.72
N TYR A 153 7.23 32.10 -2.67
CA TYR A 153 6.05 31.64 -3.40
C TYR A 153 6.28 30.31 -4.12
N TYR A 154 7.36 30.19 -4.90
CA TYR A 154 7.63 28.93 -5.62
C TYR A 154 7.92 27.75 -4.69
N ILE A 155 8.61 27.98 -3.56
CA ILE A 155 8.83 26.94 -2.54
C ILE A 155 7.49 26.49 -1.94
N GLN A 156 6.56 27.42 -1.66
CA GLN A 156 5.22 27.10 -1.15
C GLN A 156 4.35 26.35 -2.16
N GLU A 157 4.46 26.68 -3.44
CA GLU A 157 3.80 25.93 -4.52
C GLU A 157 4.35 24.49 -4.60
N LEU A 158 5.66 24.29 -4.46
CA LEU A 158 6.26 22.96 -4.43
C LEU A 158 5.77 22.14 -3.23
N ILE A 159 5.73 22.73 -2.03
CA ILE A 159 5.17 22.07 -0.83
C ILE A 159 3.71 21.65 -1.08
N SER A 160 2.90 22.54 -1.67
CA SER A 160 1.49 22.28 -1.95
C SER A 160 1.31 21.18 -2.99
N LEU A 161 2.15 21.16 -4.04
CA LEU A 161 2.17 20.12 -5.06
C LEU A 161 2.51 18.77 -4.42
N GLU A 162 3.57 18.70 -3.63
CA GLU A 162 4.00 17.45 -2.98
C GLU A 162 2.95 16.91 -1.99
N GLN A 163 2.27 17.79 -1.25
CA GLN A 163 1.14 17.39 -0.40
C GLN A 163 -0.02 16.82 -1.21
N LYS A 164 -0.31 17.40 -2.38
CA LYS A 164 -1.34 16.90 -3.31
C LYS A 164 -0.93 15.55 -3.90
N LEU A 165 0.33 15.39 -4.30
CA LEU A 165 0.88 14.12 -4.79
C LEU A 165 0.84 13.05 -3.70
N LEU A 166 1.27 13.36 -2.48
CA LEU A 166 1.19 12.45 -1.33
C LEU A 166 -0.25 11.97 -1.10
N LYS A 167 -1.23 12.88 -1.13
CA LYS A 167 -2.64 12.54 -0.98
C LYS A 167 -3.14 11.63 -2.11
N ASN A 168 -2.85 11.99 -3.36
CA ASN A 168 -3.28 11.21 -4.53
C ASN A 168 -2.63 9.83 -4.55
N ASN A 169 -1.33 9.76 -4.28
CA ASN A 169 -0.57 8.52 -4.19
C ASN A 169 -1.15 7.66 -3.07
N THR A 170 -1.39 8.22 -1.87
CA THR A 170 -2.04 7.48 -0.76
C THR A 170 -3.38 6.87 -1.17
N GLN A 171 -4.22 7.61 -1.91
CA GLN A 171 -5.51 7.08 -2.40
C GLN A 171 -5.32 5.94 -3.42
N GLN A 172 -4.45 6.14 -4.42
CA GLN A 172 -4.15 5.09 -5.40
C GLN A 172 -3.58 3.82 -4.77
N ILE A 173 -2.77 4.00 -3.72
CA ILE A 173 -2.19 2.92 -2.92
C ILE A 173 -3.28 2.14 -2.18
N GLN A 174 -4.24 2.83 -1.55
CA GLN A 174 -5.37 2.19 -0.88
C GLN A 174 -6.22 1.40 -1.89
N ASP A 175 -6.59 2.01 -3.01
CA ASP A 175 -7.38 1.36 -4.06
C ASP A 175 -6.65 0.15 -4.66
N GLY A 176 -5.34 0.30 -4.90
CA GLY A 176 -4.46 -0.77 -5.37
C GLY A 176 -4.37 -1.94 -4.40
N PHE A 177 -4.29 -1.65 -3.10
CA PHE A 177 -4.28 -2.66 -2.04
C PHE A 177 -5.59 -3.44 -1.98
N TYR A 178 -6.74 -2.78 -2.02
CA TYR A 178 -8.05 -3.45 -2.06
C TYR A 178 -8.17 -4.36 -3.29
N ARG A 179 -7.76 -3.88 -4.46
CA ARG A 179 -7.78 -4.69 -5.69
C ARG A 179 -6.81 -5.87 -5.63
N SER A 180 -5.65 -5.71 -4.99
CA SER A 180 -4.64 -6.76 -4.81
C SER A 180 -5.06 -7.86 -3.82
N ILE A 181 -6.04 -7.61 -2.95
CA ILE A 181 -6.52 -8.62 -1.98
C ILE A 181 -7.76 -9.36 -2.52
N MET A 182 -8.46 -8.76 -3.48
CA MET A 182 -9.71 -9.28 -4.03
C MET A 182 -9.61 -10.74 -4.54
N PRO A 183 -8.56 -11.16 -5.28
CA PRO A 183 -8.42 -12.55 -5.70
C PRO A 183 -8.34 -13.53 -4.51
N GLY A 184 -7.63 -13.14 -3.45
CA GLY A 184 -7.53 -13.94 -2.22
C GLY A 184 -8.88 -14.10 -1.52
N VAL A 185 -9.67 -13.02 -1.43
CA VAL A 185 -11.01 -13.06 -0.82
C VAL A 185 -11.96 -13.97 -1.62
N ILE A 186 -11.98 -13.84 -2.95
CA ILE A 186 -12.82 -14.67 -3.83
C ILE A 186 -12.45 -16.14 -3.68
N ALA A 187 -11.16 -16.44 -3.59
CA ALA A 187 -10.70 -17.81 -3.45
C ALA A 187 -11.07 -18.42 -2.10
N VAL A 188 -10.95 -17.68 -0.98
CA VAL A 188 -11.44 -18.14 0.33
C VAL A 188 -12.95 -18.42 0.30
N ALA A 189 -13.75 -17.51 -0.27
CA ALA A 189 -15.20 -17.70 -0.40
C ALA A 189 -15.54 -18.94 -1.24
N SER A 190 -14.81 -19.14 -2.35
CA SER A 190 -14.95 -20.31 -3.23
C SER A 190 -14.60 -21.61 -2.50
N SER A 191 -13.55 -21.60 -1.66
CA SER A 191 -13.16 -22.77 -0.87
C SER A 191 -14.21 -23.13 0.18
N ILE A 192 -14.84 -22.14 0.82
CA ILE A 192 -15.96 -22.39 1.75
C ILE A 192 -17.12 -23.06 1.01
N LEU A 193 -17.47 -22.59 -0.18
CA LEU A 193 -18.51 -23.22 -1.01
C LEU A 193 -18.15 -24.66 -1.40
N LEU A 194 -16.89 -24.91 -1.80
CA LEU A 194 -16.42 -26.26 -2.12
C LEU A 194 -16.46 -27.20 -0.90
N LEU A 195 -16.19 -26.69 0.31
CA LEU A 195 -16.33 -27.47 1.54
C LEU A 195 -17.79 -27.87 1.80
N PHE A 196 -18.74 -26.95 1.58
CA PHE A 196 -20.16 -27.28 1.68
C PHE A 196 -20.57 -28.33 0.65
N LEU A 197 -20.11 -28.20 -0.60
CA LEU A 197 -20.36 -29.16 -1.67
C LEU A 197 -19.77 -30.54 -1.35
N LEU A 198 -18.53 -30.60 -0.86
CA LEU A 198 -17.87 -31.85 -0.46
C LEU A 198 -18.62 -32.52 0.70
N SER A 199 -19.01 -31.75 1.71
CA SER A 199 -19.83 -32.24 2.83
C SER A 199 -21.17 -32.80 2.37
N TYR A 200 -21.82 -32.13 1.42
CA TYR A 200 -23.06 -32.60 0.79
C TYR A 200 -22.86 -33.93 0.06
N PHE A 201 -21.79 -34.08 -0.73
CA PHE A 201 -21.49 -35.33 -1.42
C PHE A 201 -21.15 -36.48 -0.47
N ILE A 202 -20.36 -36.24 0.58
CA ILE A 202 -20.07 -37.25 1.61
C ILE A 202 -21.38 -37.71 2.27
N ARG A 203 -22.30 -36.78 2.55
CA ARG A 203 -23.60 -37.12 3.13
C ARG A 203 -24.41 -38.06 2.23
N ILE A 204 -24.53 -37.74 0.94
CA ILE A 204 -25.38 -38.51 0.00
C ILE A 204 -24.74 -39.83 -0.40
N TYR A 205 -23.45 -39.85 -0.69
CA TYR A 205 -22.79 -41.02 -1.26
C TYR A 205 -22.18 -41.96 -0.21
N VAL A 206 -22.00 -41.50 1.03
CA VAL A 206 -21.38 -42.33 2.08
C VAL A 206 -22.32 -42.46 3.28
N ILE A 207 -22.67 -41.36 3.94
CA ILE A 207 -23.37 -41.40 5.24
C ILE A 207 -24.81 -41.94 5.10
N GLN A 208 -25.56 -41.49 4.11
CA GLN A 208 -26.95 -41.90 3.90
C GLN A 208 -27.07 -43.38 3.50
N PRO A 209 -26.29 -43.89 2.53
CA PRO A 209 -26.16 -45.33 2.25
C PRO A 209 -25.88 -46.16 3.50
N LEU A 210 -24.89 -45.75 4.30
CA LEU A 210 -24.51 -46.46 5.52
C LEU A 210 -25.67 -46.51 6.53
N ARG A 211 -26.39 -45.40 6.72
CA ARG A 211 -27.59 -45.34 7.58
C ARG A 211 -28.71 -46.24 7.07
N GLN A 212 -28.94 -46.26 5.76
CA GLN A 212 -29.95 -47.11 5.14
C GLN A 212 -29.62 -48.59 5.35
N MET A 213 -28.37 -49.01 5.13
CA MET A 213 -27.93 -50.37 5.41
C MET A 213 -28.09 -50.73 6.88
N HIS A 214 -27.59 -49.89 7.80
CA HIS A 214 -27.71 -50.12 9.24
C HIS A 214 -29.16 -50.32 9.67
N THR A 215 -30.05 -49.45 9.20
CA THR A 215 -31.48 -49.53 9.52
C THR A 215 -32.14 -50.75 8.89
N GLY A 216 -31.76 -51.09 7.65
CA GLY A 216 -32.22 -52.29 6.94
C GLY A 216 -31.85 -53.55 7.71
N VAL A 217 -30.57 -53.71 8.07
CA VAL A 217 -30.08 -54.88 8.83
C VAL A 217 -30.77 -54.97 10.18
N ARG A 218 -30.87 -53.87 10.92
CA ARG A 218 -31.55 -53.85 12.23
C ARG A 218 -33.01 -54.29 12.11
N ASN A 219 -33.71 -53.86 11.08
CA ASN A 219 -35.10 -54.24 10.86
C ASN A 219 -35.26 -55.72 10.48
N THR A 220 -34.31 -56.28 9.74
CA THR A 220 -34.29 -57.72 9.45
C THR A 220 -34.05 -58.53 10.72
N LEU A 221 -33.08 -58.14 11.54
CA LEU A 221 -32.74 -58.84 12.78
C LEU A 221 -33.87 -58.77 13.83
N LEU A 222 -34.46 -57.59 14.04
CA LEU A 222 -35.44 -57.40 15.12
C LEU A 222 -36.87 -57.75 14.72
N PHE A 223 -37.23 -57.57 13.45
CA PHE A 223 -38.63 -57.64 13.00
C PHE A 223 -38.85 -58.65 11.85
N LYS A 224 -37.85 -59.48 11.51
CA LYS A 224 -37.87 -60.43 10.38
C LYS A 224 -38.32 -59.80 9.04
N LYS A 225 -38.05 -58.50 8.84
CA LYS A 225 -38.39 -57.80 7.59
C LYS A 225 -37.36 -58.15 6.50
N LYS A 226 -37.83 -58.34 5.26
CA LYS A 226 -36.94 -58.56 4.11
C LYS A 226 -36.05 -57.34 3.89
N TYR A 227 -34.74 -57.56 3.75
CA TYR A 227 -33.77 -56.52 3.44
C TYR A 227 -33.91 -56.07 1.98
N GLN A 228 -34.10 -54.77 1.74
CA GLN A 228 -34.35 -54.21 0.39
C GLN A 228 -33.68 -52.85 0.19
N VAL A 229 -32.46 -52.68 0.70
CA VAL A 229 -31.70 -51.44 0.48
C VAL A 229 -31.11 -51.45 -0.92
N ARG A 230 -31.36 -50.37 -1.69
CA ARG A 230 -30.75 -50.14 -3.01
C ARG A 230 -29.91 -48.88 -2.95
N LEU A 231 -28.66 -48.99 -3.39
CA LEU A 231 -27.74 -47.87 -3.39
C LEU A 231 -27.60 -47.24 -4.79
N PRO A 232 -27.36 -45.93 -4.85
CA PRO A 232 -27.20 -45.22 -6.11
C PRO A 232 -25.79 -45.34 -6.74
N ALA A 233 -24.78 -45.82 -6.02
CA ALA A 233 -23.37 -45.79 -6.47
C ALA A 233 -22.74 -47.19 -6.55
N GLY A 234 -22.18 -47.57 -7.69
CA GLY A 234 -21.44 -48.83 -7.88
C GLY A 234 -20.01 -48.77 -7.33
N ASP A 235 -19.86 -48.63 -6.02
CA ASP A 235 -18.59 -48.68 -5.30
C ASP A 235 -18.63 -49.73 -4.18
N GLU A 236 -17.62 -49.76 -3.30
CA GLU A 236 -17.50 -50.79 -2.25
C GLU A 236 -18.70 -50.83 -1.28
N LEU A 237 -19.45 -49.72 -1.15
CA LEU A 237 -20.69 -49.71 -0.39
C LEU A 237 -21.74 -50.58 -1.07
N SER A 238 -21.81 -50.59 -2.40
CA SER A 238 -22.71 -51.51 -3.13
C SER A 238 -22.29 -52.96 -3.01
N GLU A 239 -21.00 -53.26 -3.11
CA GLU A 239 -20.49 -54.63 -2.91
C GLU A 239 -20.78 -55.14 -1.48
N LEU A 240 -20.63 -54.27 -0.47
CA LEU A 240 -21.01 -54.55 0.90
C LEU A 240 -22.52 -54.78 1.03
N ASN A 241 -23.34 -53.95 0.38
CA ASN A 241 -24.80 -54.07 0.40
C ASN A 241 -25.29 -55.37 -0.23
N GLU A 242 -24.67 -55.82 -1.32
CA GLU A 242 -24.96 -57.12 -1.95
C GLU A 242 -24.62 -58.28 -1.01
N SER A 243 -23.45 -58.23 -0.37
CA SER A 243 -23.01 -59.23 0.61
C SER A 243 -23.98 -59.31 1.81
N ILE A 244 -24.41 -58.15 2.33
CA ILE A 244 -25.40 -58.06 3.41
C ILE A 244 -26.76 -58.61 2.95
N THR A 245 -27.17 -58.33 1.71
CA THR A 245 -28.44 -58.82 1.17
C THR A 245 -28.47 -60.35 1.16
N GLN A 246 -27.40 -60.99 0.70
CA GLN A 246 -27.28 -62.46 0.69
C GLN A 246 -27.37 -63.04 2.11
N LEU A 247 -26.61 -62.49 3.07
CA LEU A 247 -26.64 -62.93 4.47
C LEU A 247 -28.02 -62.76 5.13
N CYS A 248 -28.69 -61.64 4.89
CA CYS A 248 -30.03 -61.39 5.41
C CYS A 248 -31.09 -62.31 4.78
N ASP A 249 -30.96 -62.63 3.50
CA ASP A 249 -31.85 -63.57 2.82
C ASP A 249 -31.67 -65.01 3.32
N GLU A 250 -30.44 -65.44 3.62
CA GLU A 250 -30.17 -66.73 4.27
C GLU A 250 -30.74 -66.79 5.69
N HIS A 251 -30.52 -65.74 6.49
CA HIS A 251 -31.06 -65.67 7.85
C HIS A 251 -32.60 -65.76 7.89
N ASN A 252 -33.30 -65.15 6.93
CA ASN A 252 -34.76 -65.19 6.86
C ASN A 252 -35.32 -66.54 6.37
N LYS A 253 -34.48 -67.41 5.77
CA LYS A 253 -34.86 -68.78 5.39
C LYS A 253 -34.81 -69.76 6.57
N LEU A 254 -34.16 -69.37 7.68
CA LEU A 254 -34.05 -70.11 8.95
C LEU A 254 -35.17 -69.68 9.93
#